data_AF-A0A2V9P1N3-F1
#
_entry.id   AF-A0A2V9P1N3-F1
#
_cell.length_a   1.000
_cell.length_b   1.000
_cell.length_c   1.000
_cell.angle_alpha   90.00
_cell.angle_beta   90.00
_cell.angle_gamma   90.00
#
_symmetry.space_group_name_H-M   'P 1'
#
loop_
_entity.id
_entity.type
_entity.pdbx_description
1 polymer ?
#
loop_
_entity_poly.entity_id
_entity_poly.type
_entity_poly.pdbx_seq_one_letter_code
_entity_poly.pdbx_strand_id
1 'polypeptide(L)'
;MPSPSVNDDILFGVDAVASNDVWAVGRSQQEAVTLTIHWDGSAWSVVPSPNDSTEDNILFGVAAVTSNDVWAVGNAGSLKTLAIHWDGASWSVVPTPVFDPNATNQVLVGIVALSSDDIWTAGQYIVPLQGSAQFTLTENWDGSNWNFVP
;
A
#
# COMPACT_ATOMS: atom_id res chain seq x y z
N MET A 1 22.89 -1.06 9.55
CA MET A 1 22.92 -2.49 9.16
C MET A 1 22.25 -2.62 7.80
N PRO A 2 22.60 -3.61 6.96
CA PRO A 2 21.83 -3.88 5.74
C PRO A 2 20.39 -4.26 6.12
N SER A 3 19.44 -4.05 5.18
CA SER A 3 18.07 -4.55 5.29
C SER A 3 18.08 -6.02 5.71
N PRO A 4 17.14 -6.50 6.54
CA PRO A 4 16.89 -7.94 6.64
C PRO A 4 16.71 -8.43 5.21
N SER A 5 17.60 -9.29 4.73
CA SER A 5 17.55 -9.83 3.39
C SER A 5 17.35 -11.33 3.47
N VAL A 6 16.15 -11.77 3.12
CA VAL A 6 15.99 -13.04 2.41
C VAL A 6 16.17 -12.70 0.92
N ASN A 7 16.79 -13.59 0.14
CA ASN A 7 17.01 -13.33 -1.28
C ASN A 7 15.67 -13.05 -1.99
N ASP A 8 15.67 -12.06 -2.89
CA ASP A 8 14.59 -11.69 -3.83
C ASP A 8 13.48 -10.73 -3.34
N ASP A 9 13.59 -10.11 -2.16
CA ASP A 9 12.67 -9.04 -1.75
C ASP A 9 12.89 -7.73 -2.54
N ILE A 10 11.80 -7.01 -2.85
CA ILE A 10 11.84 -5.70 -3.52
C ILE A 10 11.06 -4.69 -2.70
N LEU A 11 11.68 -3.54 -2.40
CA LEU A 11 11.02 -2.38 -1.78
C LEU A 11 10.69 -1.33 -2.86
N PHE A 12 9.47 -0.82 -2.83
CA PHE A 12 8.97 0.16 -3.79
C PHE A 12 8.75 1.55 -3.19
N GLY A 13 8.40 1.62 -1.91
CA GLY A 13 8.10 2.88 -1.22
C GLY A 13 8.85 2.99 0.12
N VAL A 14 9.13 4.23 0.52
CA VAL A 14 9.69 4.56 1.83
C VAL A 14 9.17 5.92 2.28
N ASP A 15 8.85 6.06 3.56
CA ASP A 15 8.51 7.34 4.18
C ASP A 15 8.98 7.39 5.64
N ALA A 16 9.19 8.58 6.18
CA ALA A 16 9.77 8.80 7.50
C ALA A 16 8.90 9.73 8.36
N VAL A 17 8.55 9.26 9.55
CA VAL A 17 7.98 10.11 10.61
C VAL A 17 9.10 10.89 11.30
N ALA A 18 10.24 10.23 11.54
CA ALA A 18 11.41 10.79 12.21
C ALA A 18 12.69 10.05 11.81
N SER A 19 13.85 10.54 12.24
CA SER A 19 15.15 9.87 11.98
C SER A 19 15.26 8.45 12.56
N ASN A 20 14.38 8.11 13.49
CA ASN A 20 14.28 6.83 14.18
C ASN A 20 12.92 6.14 13.98
N ASP A 21 12.17 6.56 12.97
CA ASP A 21 10.86 6.00 12.65
C ASP A 21 10.62 6.15 11.14
N VAL A 22 11.02 5.10 10.41
CA VAL A 22 10.95 5.06 8.95
C VAL A 22 10.33 3.74 8.53
N TRP A 23 9.39 3.80 7.60
CA TRP A 23 8.73 2.64 7.03
C TRP A 23 9.14 2.47 5.58
N ALA A 24 9.41 1.23 5.17
CA ALA A 24 9.53 0.87 3.78
C ALA A 24 8.63 -0.31 3.46
N VAL A 25 8.07 -0.30 2.25
CA VAL A 25 7.08 -1.29 1.82
C VAL A 25 7.42 -1.86 0.45
N GLY A 26 6.95 -3.07 0.21
CA GLY A 26 7.21 -3.77 -1.02
C GLY A 26 6.54 -5.12 -1.13
N ARG A 27 7.26 -6.07 -1.73
CA ARG A 27 6.87 -7.48 -1.82
C ARG A 27 8.02 -8.41 -1.52
N SER A 28 7.71 -9.56 -0.96
CA SER A 28 8.63 -10.71 -0.99
C SER A 28 8.36 -11.56 -2.22
N GLN A 29 9.38 -11.78 -3.07
CA GLN A 29 9.18 -12.54 -4.31
C GLN A 29 9.12 -14.05 -4.12
N GLN A 30 9.67 -14.59 -3.02
CA GLN A 30 9.56 -16.03 -2.76
C GLN A 30 8.13 -16.42 -2.40
N GLU A 31 7.44 -15.55 -1.66
CA GLU A 31 6.11 -15.83 -1.11
C GLU A 31 4.99 -15.10 -1.85
N ALA A 32 5.32 -14.14 -2.74
CA ALA A 32 4.35 -13.29 -3.44
C ALA A 32 3.41 -12.52 -2.50
N VAL A 33 3.93 -12.14 -1.32
CA VAL A 33 3.22 -11.45 -0.24
C VAL A 33 3.70 -10.01 -0.08
N THR A 34 2.87 -9.19 0.57
CA THR A 34 3.26 -7.86 1.03
C THR A 34 4.48 -7.93 1.94
N LEU A 35 5.33 -6.90 1.87
CA LEU A 35 6.46 -6.72 2.77
C LEU A 35 6.37 -5.34 3.40
N THR A 36 6.43 -5.26 4.72
CA THR A 36 6.66 -4.02 5.45
C THR A 36 7.87 -4.17 6.36
N ILE A 37 8.73 -3.16 6.35
CA ILE A 37 9.89 -3.09 7.24
C ILE A 37 9.92 -1.73 7.95
N HIS A 38 10.37 -1.74 9.20
CA HIS A 38 10.41 -0.56 10.07
C HIS A 38 11.81 -0.33 10.63
N TRP A 39 12.24 0.93 10.61
CA TRP A 39 13.47 1.41 11.22
C TRP A 39 13.18 2.05 12.57
N ASP A 40 13.77 1.52 13.63
CA ASP A 40 13.59 2.00 15.00
C ASP A 40 14.63 3.03 15.47
N GLY A 41 15.49 3.51 14.56
CA GLY A 41 16.66 4.34 14.90
C GLY A 41 17.97 3.57 15.00
N SER A 42 17.93 2.25 15.05
CA SER A 42 19.09 1.39 15.22
C SER A 42 19.15 0.22 14.25
N ALA A 43 17.99 -0.37 13.94
CA ALA A 43 17.85 -1.54 13.10
C ALA A 43 16.58 -1.47 12.25
N TRP A 44 16.65 -2.11 11.08
CA TRP A 44 15.47 -2.44 10.29
C TRP A 44 14.94 -3.79 10.76
N SER A 45 13.62 -3.91 10.90
CA SER A 45 12.93 -5.16 11.22
C SER A 45 11.73 -5.38 10.32
N VAL A 46 11.43 -6.64 9.99
CA VAL A 46 10.21 -6.99 9.26
C VAL A 46 9.02 -6.91 10.20
N VAL A 47 7.98 -6.18 9.79
CA VAL A 47 6.72 -6.11 10.51
C VAL A 47 5.67 -6.89 9.70
N PRO A 48 4.95 -7.86 10.32
CA PRO A 48 3.93 -8.62 9.61
C PRO A 48 2.82 -7.73 9.06
N SER A 49 2.47 -7.92 7.79
CA SER A 49 1.38 -7.23 7.11
C SER A 49 0.38 -8.22 6.50
N PRO A 50 -0.90 -7.84 6.35
CA PRO A 50 -1.91 -8.72 5.79
C PRO A 50 -1.73 -8.93 4.28
N ASN A 51 -2.19 -10.07 3.79
CA ASN A 51 -2.32 -10.39 2.37
C ASN A 51 -3.80 -10.67 2.09
N ASP A 52 -4.39 -9.92 1.16
CA ASP A 52 -5.83 -9.92 0.93
C ASP A 52 -6.22 -10.67 -0.36
N SER A 53 -5.26 -11.45 -0.89
CA SER A 53 -5.42 -12.36 -2.01
C SER A 53 -4.46 -13.54 -1.87
N THR A 54 -4.80 -14.67 -2.50
CA THR A 54 -3.88 -15.80 -2.69
C THR A 54 -2.96 -15.64 -3.90
N GLU A 55 -3.19 -14.60 -4.72
CA GLU A 55 -2.30 -14.18 -5.81
C GLU A 55 -1.23 -13.19 -5.28
N ASP A 56 -0.38 -12.63 -6.16
CA ASP A 56 0.62 -11.62 -5.81
C ASP A 56 0.01 -10.44 -5.04
N ASN A 57 0.51 -10.17 -3.84
CA ASN A 57 0.21 -8.97 -3.07
C ASN A 57 1.44 -8.06 -3.06
N ILE A 58 1.27 -6.80 -3.46
CA ILE A 58 2.38 -5.86 -3.61
C ILE A 58 1.96 -4.52 -3.00
N LEU A 59 2.84 -3.91 -2.21
CA LEU A 59 2.70 -2.53 -1.75
C LEU A 59 3.66 -1.64 -2.55
N PHE A 60 3.14 -0.60 -3.18
CA PHE A 60 3.93 0.32 -4.02
C PHE A 60 4.24 1.64 -3.32
N GLY A 61 3.35 2.11 -2.45
CA GLY A 61 3.47 3.39 -1.77
C GLY A 61 3.24 3.24 -0.27
N VAL A 62 3.90 4.09 0.51
CA VAL A 62 3.68 4.27 1.95
C VAL A 62 3.68 5.75 2.27
N ALA A 63 2.80 6.17 3.18
CA ALA A 63 2.78 7.52 3.75
C ALA A 63 2.60 7.42 5.27
N ALA A 64 3.42 8.14 6.01
CA ALA A 64 3.44 8.12 7.47
C ALA A 64 3.01 9.48 8.04
N VAL A 65 1.88 9.52 8.74
CA VAL A 65 1.37 10.73 9.41
C VAL A 65 2.02 10.87 10.78
N THR A 66 1.99 9.79 11.57
CA THR A 66 2.63 9.64 12.88
C THR A 66 3.10 8.20 13.07
N SER A 67 3.85 7.91 14.14
CA SER A 67 4.33 6.56 14.48
C SER A 67 3.25 5.49 14.60
N ASN A 68 2.00 5.91 14.78
CA ASN A 68 0.83 5.06 14.96
C ASN A 68 -0.28 5.33 13.91
N ASP A 69 0.07 6.02 12.83
CA ASP A 69 -0.82 6.30 11.71
C ASP A 69 -0.01 6.29 10.42
N VAL A 70 0.13 5.10 9.84
CA VAL A 70 0.89 4.87 8.62
C VAL A 70 0.03 4.09 7.65
N TRP A 71 0.03 4.50 6.40
CA TRP A 71 -0.77 3.91 5.33
C TRP A 71 0.14 3.35 4.25
N ALA A 72 -0.18 2.17 3.76
CA ALA A 72 0.48 1.61 2.58
C ALA A 72 -0.57 1.14 1.56
N VAL A 73 -0.24 1.31 0.28
CA VAL A 73 -1.16 1.04 -0.81
C VAL A 73 -0.51 0.24 -1.93
N GLY A 74 -1.34 -0.50 -2.65
CA GLY A 74 -0.88 -1.36 -3.72
C GLY A 74 -2.01 -2.16 -4.37
N ASN A 75 -1.76 -3.44 -4.58
CA ASN A 75 -2.73 -4.38 -5.13
C ASN A 75 -2.69 -5.74 -4.39
N ALA A 76 -3.83 -6.42 -4.40
CA ALA A 76 -4.00 -7.79 -3.96
C ALA A 76 -4.50 -8.62 -5.15
N GLY A 77 -3.59 -9.30 -5.83
CA GLY A 77 -3.83 -9.93 -7.12
C GLY A 77 -4.10 -8.92 -8.23
N SER A 78 -4.62 -9.40 -9.36
CA SER A 78 -4.88 -8.54 -10.53
C SER A 78 -6.21 -7.78 -10.47
N LEU A 79 -7.09 -8.07 -9.51
CA LEU A 79 -8.48 -7.62 -9.53
C LEU A 79 -8.84 -6.63 -8.42
N LYS A 80 -7.92 -6.31 -7.52
CA LYS A 80 -8.23 -5.55 -6.31
C LYS A 80 -7.08 -4.62 -5.92
N THR A 81 -7.41 -3.35 -5.70
CA THR A 81 -6.54 -2.42 -4.98
C THR A 81 -6.38 -2.86 -3.53
N LEU A 82 -5.25 -2.52 -2.92
CA LEU A 82 -4.98 -2.80 -1.52
C LEU A 82 -4.65 -1.49 -0.80
N ALA A 83 -5.30 -1.26 0.33
CA ALA A 83 -4.90 -0.26 1.31
C ALA A 83 -4.79 -0.94 2.68
N ILE A 84 -3.68 -0.70 3.38
CA ILE A 84 -3.46 -1.19 4.74
C ILE A 84 -3.08 -0.03 5.65
N HIS A 85 -3.52 -0.10 6.91
CA HIS A 85 -3.30 0.92 7.92
C HIS A 85 -2.61 0.34 9.15
N TRP A 86 -1.58 1.03 9.63
CA TRP A 86 -0.88 0.76 10.87
C TRP A 86 -1.43 1.65 11.97
N ASP A 87 -1.95 1.03 13.03
CA ASP A 87 -2.56 1.71 14.17
C ASP A 87 -1.61 1.94 15.36
N GLY A 88 -0.31 1.67 15.18
CA GLY A 88 0.68 1.67 16.26
C GLY A 88 1.00 0.28 16.83
N ALA A 89 0.20 -0.74 16.48
CA ALA A 89 0.40 -2.11 16.97
C ALA A 89 0.35 -3.16 15.85
N SER A 90 -0.53 -2.98 14.86
CA SER A 90 -0.72 -3.94 13.78
C SER A 90 -1.17 -3.28 12.48
N TRP A 91 -0.81 -3.91 11.36
CA TRP A 91 -1.37 -3.58 10.06
C TRP A 91 -2.73 -4.24 9.88
N SER A 92 -3.71 -3.49 9.37
CA SER A 92 -5.03 -4.00 9.02
C SER A 92 -5.44 -3.55 7.62
N VAL A 93 -6.21 -4.38 6.91
CA VAL A 93 -6.75 -4.01 5.60
C VAL A 93 -7.89 -3.02 5.79
N VAL A 94 -7.84 -1.91 5.03
CA VAL A 94 -8.92 -0.92 4.98
C VAL A 94 -9.56 -1.01 3.58
N PRO A 95 -10.89 -1.22 3.50
CA PRO A 95 -11.57 -1.33 2.22
C PRO A 95 -11.41 -0.07 1.35
N THR A 96 -11.04 -0.27 0.08
CA THR A 96 -11.14 0.74 -0.97
C THR A 96 -12.48 0.59 -1.72
N PRO A 97 -13.02 1.65 -2.34
CA PRO A 97 -14.24 1.53 -3.13
C PRO A 97 -14.08 0.57 -4.32
N VAL A 98 -15.22 0.10 -4.83
CA VAL A 98 -15.28 -0.66 -6.09
C VAL A 98 -15.74 0.30 -7.19
N PHE A 99 -14.87 0.56 -8.17
CA PHE A 99 -15.11 1.57 -9.21
C PHE A 99 -15.73 1.00 -10.49
N ASP A 100 -15.34 -0.22 -10.87
CA ASP A 100 -15.94 -0.97 -11.98
C ASP A 100 -15.82 -2.47 -11.71
N PRO A 101 -16.94 -3.24 -11.70
CA PRO A 101 -16.91 -4.68 -11.45
C PRO A 101 -16.19 -5.49 -12.55
N ASN A 102 -15.93 -4.90 -13.71
CA ASN A 102 -15.21 -5.52 -14.82
C ASN A 102 -13.75 -5.06 -14.91
N ALA A 103 -13.30 -4.19 -14.00
CA ALA A 103 -11.93 -3.70 -14.01
C ALA A 103 -10.95 -4.81 -13.61
N THR A 104 -9.85 -4.87 -14.35
CA THR A 104 -8.67 -5.67 -14.06
C THR A 104 -7.46 -4.75 -13.90
N ASN A 105 -6.34 -5.32 -13.47
CA ASN A 105 -5.10 -4.61 -13.18
C ASN A 105 -5.33 -3.38 -12.28
N GLN A 106 -6.13 -3.55 -11.24
CA GLN A 106 -6.47 -2.50 -10.29
C GLN A 106 -5.31 -2.32 -9.31
N VAL A 107 -4.71 -1.14 -9.30
CA VAL A 107 -3.53 -0.87 -8.47
C VAL A 107 -3.50 0.59 -8.02
N LEU A 108 -3.20 0.80 -6.75
CA LEU A 108 -2.78 2.09 -6.20
C LEU A 108 -1.26 2.14 -6.16
N VAL A 109 -0.66 3.23 -6.64
CA VAL A 109 0.80 3.35 -6.80
C VAL A 109 1.34 4.45 -5.92
N GLY A 110 0.78 5.65 -6.06
CA GLY A 110 1.17 6.82 -5.27
C GLY A 110 0.27 6.99 -4.05
N ILE A 111 0.84 7.47 -2.97
CA ILE A 111 0.13 7.91 -1.76
C ILE A 111 0.81 9.16 -1.19
N VAL A 112 0.01 10.08 -0.66
CA VAL A 112 0.46 11.21 0.15
C VAL A 112 -0.53 11.40 1.29
N ALA A 113 -0.02 11.63 2.50
CA ALA A 113 -0.84 11.95 3.65
C ALA A 113 -0.58 13.39 4.11
N LEU A 114 -1.65 14.17 4.25
CA LEU A 114 -1.61 15.55 4.75
C LEU A 114 -1.99 15.59 6.23
N SER A 115 -2.90 14.71 6.64
CA SER A 115 -3.34 14.45 8.01
C SER A 115 -3.96 13.05 8.10
N SER A 116 -4.38 12.64 9.31
CA SER A 116 -5.05 11.35 9.56
C SER A 116 -6.40 11.19 8.84
N ASP A 117 -6.95 12.30 8.35
CA ASP A 117 -8.26 12.41 7.69
C ASP A 117 -8.18 13.05 6.30
N ASP A 118 -6.98 13.21 5.75
CA ASP A 118 -6.76 13.72 4.40
C ASP A 118 -5.55 13.02 3.76
N ILE A 119 -5.83 11.88 3.11
CA ILE A 119 -4.82 11.06 2.44
C ILE A 119 -5.28 10.84 1.01
N TRP A 120 -4.38 11.04 0.06
CA TRP A 120 -4.67 10.92 -1.37
C TRP A 120 -3.84 9.80 -1.97
N THR A 121 -4.49 8.99 -2.81
CA THR A 121 -3.83 7.94 -3.58
C THR A 121 -4.06 8.15 -5.06
N ALA A 122 -3.11 7.67 -5.86
CA ALA A 122 -3.22 7.66 -7.30
C ALA A 122 -2.77 6.32 -7.86
N GLY A 123 -3.44 5.87 -8.91
CA GLY A 123 -3.27 4.53 -9.44
C GLY A 123 -3.89 4.38 -10.82
N GLN A 124 -4.19 3.13 -11.18
CA GLN A 124 -4.78 2.79 -12.47
C GLN A 124 -5.62 1.53 -12.39
N TYR A 125 -6.47 1.37 -13.41
CA TYR A 125 -7.17 0.14 -13.71
C TYR A 125 -7.36 -0.01 -15.23
N ILE A 126 -7.66 -1.22 -15.68
CA ILE A 126 -7.94 -1.55 -17.08
C ILE A 126 -9.37 -2.07 -17.17
N VAL A 127 -10.12 -1.64 -18.19
CA VAL A 127 -11.44 -2.21 -18.51
C VAL A 127 -11.36 -3.02 -19.81
N PRO A 128 -11.30 -4.36 -19.76
CA PRO A 128 -11.11 -5.19 -20.94
C PRO A 128 -12.18 -4.98 -22.01
N LEU A 129 -13.44 -4.80 -21.59
CA LEU A 129 -14.58 -4.61 -22.49
C LEU A 129 -14.59 -3.24 -23.20
N GLN A 130 -13.73 -2.31 -22.79
CA GLN A 130 -13.50 -1.03 -23.46
C GLN A 130 -12.17 -1.05 -24.23
N GLY A 131 -11.88 -2.15 -24.92
CA GLY A 131 -10.65 -2.28 -25.72
C GLY A 131 -9.37 -2.27 -24.88
N SER A 132 -9.46 -2.73 -23.62
CA SER A 132 -8.37 -2.65 -22.63
C SER A 132 -7.87 -1.23 -22.39
N ALA A 133 -8.76 -0.24 -22.45
CA ALA A 133 -8.44 1.13 -22.07
C ALA A 133 -7.96 1.17 -20.61
N GLN A 134 -6.84 1.86 -20.40
CA GLN A 134 -6.27 2.13 -19.09
C GLN A 134 -6.81 3.45 -18.58
N PHE A 135 -7.32 3.45 -17.35
CA PHE A 135 -7.88 4.60 -16.67
C PHE A 135 -7.05 4.92 -15.44
N THR A 136 -7.02 6.20 -15.07
CA THR A 136 -6.45 6.64 -13.79
C THR A 136 -7.44 6.37 -12.67
N LEU A 137 -6.91 6.05 -11.50
CA LEU A 137 -7.65 5.93 -10.26
C LEU A 137 -7.13 6.98 -9.28
N THR A 138 -8.00 7.72 -8.62
CA THR A 138 -7.65 8.60 -7.51
C THR A 138 -8.63 8.35 -6.38
N GLU A 139 -8.11 8.19 -5.17
CA GLU A 139 -8.95 8.03 -3.97
C GLU A 139 -8.53 9.01 -2.89
N ASN A 140 -9.50 9.46 -2.10
CA ASN A 140 -9.29 10.28 -0.92
C ASN A 140 -9.82 9.59 0.33
N TRP A 141 -9.00 9.49 1.36
CA TRP A 141 -9.40 9.10 2.71
C TRP A 141 -9.91 10.32 3.46
N ASP A 142 -11.14 10.23 3.99
CA ASP A 142 -11.83 11.32 4.69
C ASP A 142 -11.82 11.17 6.23
N GLY A 143 -10.96 10.29 6.76
CA GLY A 143 -10.93 9.93 8.18
C GLY A 143 -11.83 8.75 8.54
N SER A 144 -12.66 8.26 7.62
CA SER A 144 -13.56 7.11 7.84
C SER A 144 -13.61 6.14 6.67
N ASN A 145 -13.57 6.64 5.43
CA ASN A 145 -13.63 5.82 4.22
C ASN A 145 -12.70 6.37 3.14
N TRP A 146 -12.23 5.46 2.29
CA TRP A 146 -11.68 5.82 0.99
C TRP A 146 -12.84 6.16 0.04
N ASN A 147 -12.68 7.24 -0.74
CA ASN A 147 -13.67 7.73 -1.68
C ASN A 147 -13.05 7.90 -3.07
N PHE A 148 -13.74 7.42 -4.10
CA PHE A 148 -13.32 7.66 -5.49
C PHE A 148 -13.36 9.15 -5.82
N VAL A 149 -12.32 9.65 -6.48
CA VAL A 149 -12.28 11.01 -7.03
C VAL A 149 -12.08 10.94 -8.54
N PRO A 150 -13.05 11.43 -9.36
CA PRO A 150 -12.99 11.40 -10.82
C PRO A 150 -11.91 12.30 -11.46
#